data_AF-A0A924D854-F1
#
_entry.id   AF-A0A924D854-F1
#
_cell.length_a   1.000
_cell.length_b   1.000
_cell.length_c   1.000
_cell.angle_alpha   90.00
_cell.angle_beta   90.00
_cell.angle_gamma   90.00
#
_symmetry.space_group_name_H-M   'P 1'
#
loop_
_entity.id
_entity.type
_entity.pdbx_description
1 polymer ?
#
loop_
_entity_poly.entity_id
_entity_poly.type
_entity_poly.pdbx_seq_one_letter_code
_entity_poly.pdbx_strand_id
1 'polypeptide(L)'
;MKKLIVLFALFSSFAFAQNFNYKSYEVLLKKYVSDKGNVNYDELNRNKAELNVVVAQFEKNSVKKNWSKNEKMAYYINTYNVYTLKSIIDNYPVKSIKDIKDVWDKKIIQMGAEKVSLSYVENKILRKMGDPRIHFAINCASFSCPNLSNNAYEPENLNK
;
A
#
# COMPACT_ATOMS: atom_id res chain seq x y z
N MET A 1 -59.00 7.45 -28.27
CA MET A 1 -58.27 6.84 -27.15
C MET A 1 -56.79 6.77 -27.51
N LYS A 2 -55.98 7.73 -27.08
CA LYS A 2 -54.54 7.79 -27.42
C LYS A 2 -53.78 6.88 -26.46
N LYS A 3 -53.14 5.82 -26.98
CA LYS A 3 -52.29 4.91 -26.20
C LYS A 3 -50.99 5.63 -25.87
N LEU A 4 -50.74 5.87 -24.58
CA LEU A 4 -49.49 6.43 -24.08
C LEU A 4 -48.48 5.28 -23.96
N ILE A 5 -47.48 5.25 -24.84
CA ILE A 5 -46.35 4.31 -24.75
C ILE A 5 -45.32 4.96 -23.81
N VAL A 6 -45.20 4.43 -22.60
CA VAL A 6 -44.15 4.83 -21.65
C VAL A 6 -42.90 4.03 -21.99
N LEU A 7 -41.92 4.70 -22.59
CA LEU A 7 -40.62 4.12 -22.92
C LEU A 7 -39.76 4.09 -21.63
N PHE A 8 -39.55 2.90 -21.07
CA PHE A 8 -38.67 2.72 -19.92
C PHE A 8 -37.21 2.71 -20.41
N ALA A 9 -36.53 3.84 -20.33
CA ALA A 9 -35.10 3.91 -20.62
C ALA A 9 -34.32 3.24 -19.47
N LEU A 10 -33.81 2.04 -19.72
CA LEU A 10 -32.86 1.34 -18.85
C LEU A 10 -31.53 2.09 -18.88
N PHE A 11 -31.34 3.01 -17.92
CA PHE A 11 -30.03 3.58 -17.63
C PHE A 11 -29.17 2.53 -16.93
N SER A 12 -28.41 1.76 -17.71
CA SER A 12 -27.35 0.90 -17.18
C SER A 12 -26.26 1.79 -16.57
N SER A 13 -26.25 1.90 -15.25
CA SER A 13 -25.16 2.54 -14.52
C SER A 13 -23.94 1.63 -14.60
N PHE A 14 -22.98 1.95 -15.47
CA PHE A 14 -21.65 1.36 -15.36
C PHE A 14 -21.01 1.89 -14.08
N ALA A 15 -21.11 1.13 -12.99
CA ALA A 15 -20.30 1.36 -11.80
C ALA A 15 -18.84 1.04 -12.17
N PHE A 16 -18.06 2.06 -12.53
CA PHE A 16 -16.61 1.92 -12.57
C PHE A 16 -16.15 1.46 -11.19
N ALA A 17 -15.44 0.34 -11.14
CA ALA A 17 -14.82 -0.12 -9.91
C ALA A 17 -13.88 0.99 -9.43
N GLN A 18 -14.20 1.62 -8.30
CA GLN A 18 -13.36 2.68 -7.76
C GLN A 18 -12.02 2.06 -7.34
N ASN A 19 -10.95 2.51 -8.01
CA ASN A 19 -9.57 2.15 -7.72
C ASN A 19 -9.18 2.68 -6.34
N PHE A 20 -8.20 2.05 -5.69
CA PHE A 20 -7.68 2.53 -4.40
C PHE A 20 -7.05 3.91 -4.60
N ASN A 21 -7.37 4.86 -3.73
CA ASN A 21 -6.82 6.22 -3.79
C ASN A 21 -5.56 6.33 -2.91
N TYR A 22 -4.38 6.42 -3.54
CA TYR A 22 -3.11 6.52 -2.82
C TYR A 22 -2.71 7.94 -2.42
N LYS A 23 -3.57 8.96 -2.63
CA LYS A 23 -3.22 10.37 -2.44
C LYS A 23 -2.72 10.70 -1.02
N SER A 24 -3.29 10.10 0.01
CA SER A 24 -2.85 10.29 1.40
C SER A 24 -1.43 9.75 1.62
N TYR A 25 -1.13 8.58 1.05
CA TYR A 25 0.17 7.95 1.14
C TYR A 25 1.21 8.71 0.32
N GLU A 26 0.84 9.17 -0.86
CA GLU A 26 1.65 10.06 -1.70
C GLU A 26 2.05 11.35 -0.95
N VAL A 27 1.10 11.99 -0.26
CA VAL A 27 1.37 13.18 0.56
C VAL A 27 2.33 12.85 1.70
N LEU A 28 2.11 11.73 2.40
CA LEU A 28 2.99 11.27 3.47
C LEU A 28 4.41 11.01 2.96
N LEU A 29 4.55 10.30 1.83
CA LEU A 29 5.85 10.00 1.23
C LEU A 29 6.58 11.29 0.84
N LYS A 30 5.90 12.23 0.16
CA LYS A 30 6.51 13.52 -0.22
C LYS A 30 6.95 14.37 0.96
N LYS A 31 6.28 14.24 2.11
CA LYS A 31 6.61 14.97 3.33
C LYS A 31 7.80 14.37 4.07
N TYR A 32 7.87 13.04 4.14
CA TYR A 32 8.84 12.34 5.03
C TYR A 32 9.92 11.56 4.30
N VAL A 33 9.87 11.44 2.98
CA VAL A 33 10.83 10.70 2.17
C VAL A 33 11.44 11.65 1.15
N SER A 34 12.75 11.86 1.27
CA SER A 34 13.50 12.69 0.32
C SER A 34 13.53 12.08 -1.08
N ASP A 35 13.94 12.86 -2.09
CA ASP A 35 14.08 12.38 -3.48
C ASP A 35 15.11 11.24 -3.64
N LYS A 36 16.03 11.09 -2.67
CA LYS A 36 16.98 9.97 -2.62
C LYS A 36 16.39 8.73 -1.93
N GLY A 37 15.17 8.81 -1.42
CA GLY A 37 14.46 7.75 -0.70
C GLY A 37 14.85 7.57 0.77
N ASN A 38 15.58 8.54 1.35
CA ASN A 38 15.84 8.57 2.79
C ASN A 38 14.60 9.03 3.55
N VAL A 39 14.18 8.26 4.55
CA VAL A 39 13.02 8.55 5.41
C VAL A 39 13.44 9.36 6.64
N ASN A 40 12.76 10.47 6.91
CA ASN A 40 12.89 11.24 8.15
C ASN A 40 12.06 10.59 9.27
N TYR A 41 12.56 9.49 9.85
CA TYR A 41 11.84 8.75 10.89
C TYR A 41 11.57 9.55 12.16
N ASP A 42 12.46 10.49 12.50
CA ASP A 42 12.31 11.36 13.67
C ASP A 42 11.08 12.27 13.53
N GLU A 43 10.95 12.95 12.37
CA GLU A 43 9.79 13.80 12.09
C GLU A 43 8.51 12.99 11.85
N LEU A 44 8.60 11.84 11.17
CA LEU A 44 7.47 10.94 10.98
C LEU A 44 6.95 10.40 12.33
N ASN A 45 7.84 10.07 13.27
CA ASN A 45 7.45 9.60 14.60
C ASN A 45 6.72 10.69 15.41
N ARG A 46 7.21 11.94 15.37
CA ARG A 46 6.50 13.09 15.97
C ARG A 46 5.09 13.29 15.40
N ASN A 47 4.89 12.93 14.13
CA ASN A 47 3.63 13.09 13.42
C ASN A 47 2.97 11.74 13.07
N LYS A 48 3.20 10.69 13.89
CA LYS A 48 2.76 9.31 13.59
C LYS A 48 1.26 9.14 13.33
N ALA A 49 0.43 10.09 13.77
CA ALA A 49 -0.98 10.15 13.44
C ALA A 49 -1.23 10.18 11.91
N GLU A 50 -0.37 10.86 11.14
CA GLU A 50 -0.45 10.91 9.68
C GLU A 50 -0.24 9.51 9.06
N LEU A 51 0.73 8.75 9.58
CA LEU A 51 0.94 7.35 9.17
C LEU A 51 -0.23 6.46 9.56
N ASN A 52 -0.80 6.64 10.76
CA ASN A 52 -1.95 5.86 11.22
C ASN A 52 -3.19 6.09 10.35
N VAL A 53 -3.38 7.31 9.84
CA VAL A 53 -4.45 7.61 8.87
C VAL A 53 -4.24 6.82 7.57
N VAL A 54 -3.02 6.79 7.05
CA VAL A 54 -2.69 6.01 5.85
C VAL A 54 -2.91 4.52 6.10
N VAL A 55 -2.39 3.96 7.19
CA VAL A 55 -2.57 2.55 7.57
C VAL A 55 -4.07 2.20 7.63
N ALA A 56 -4.88 3.02 8.31
CA ALA A 56 -6.31 2.79 8.42
C ALA A 56 -7.03 2.78 7.06
N GLN A 57 -6.53 3.49 6.04
CA GLN A 57 -7.08 3.43 4.69
C GLN A 57 -6.79 2.08 4.00
N PHE A 58 -5.59 1.52 4.19
CA PHE A 58 -5.25 0.19 3.69
C PHE A 58 -6.07 -0.90 4.40
N GLU A 59 -6.25 -0.80 5.72
CA GLU A 59 -7.05 -1.75 6.49
C GLU A 59 -8.54 -1.76 6.06
N LYS A 60 -9.11 -0.59 5.80
CA LYS A 60 -10.52 -0.45 5.40
C LYS A 60 -10.79 -0.88 3.96
N ASN A 61 -9.78 -0.82 3.08
CA ASN A 61 -9.95 -1.09 1.65
C ASN A 61 -9.12 -2.31 1.25
N SER A 62 -9.75 -3.48 1.23
CA SER A 62 -9.12 -4.72 0.77
C SER A 62 -9.19 -4.85 -0.75
N VAL A 63 -8.22 -5.60 -1.31
CA VAL A 63 -8.19 -5.96 -2.73
C VAL A 63 -9.50 -6.60 -3.19
N LYS A 64 -10.07 -6.11 -4.29
CA LYS A 64 -11.31 -6.64 -4.87
C LYS A 64 -10.99 -7.70 -5.93
N LYS A 65 -11.89 -8.68 -6.10
CA LYS A 65 -11.72 -9.79 -7.07
C LYS A 65 -11.53 -9.28 -8.50
N ASN A 66 -12.30 -8.26 -8.88
CA ASN A 66 -12.32 -7.66 -10.20
C ASN A 66 -11.17 -6.68 -10.49
N TRP A 67 -10.25 -6.44 -9.54
CA TRP A 67 -9.06 -5.64 -9.81
C TRP A 67 -8.14 -6.32 -10.83
N SER A 68 -7.54 -5.50 -11.69
CA SER A 68 -6.51 -5.89 -12.65
C SER A 68 -5.26 -6.39 -11.94
N LYS A 69 -4.35 -7.04 -12.69
CA LYS A 69 -3.05 -7.48 -12.16
C LYS A 69 -2.26 -6.30 -11.57
N ASN A 70 -2.25 -5.16 -12.27
CA ASN A 70 -1.50 -3.97 -11.86
C ASN A 70 -2.10 -3.31 -10.62
N GLU A 71 -3.43 -3.24 -10.52
CA GLU A 71 -4.11 -2.70 -9.33
C GLU A 71 -3.79 -3.52 -8.08
N LYS A 72 -3.86 -4.84 -8.19
CA LYS A 72 -3.46 -5.77 -7.13
C LYS A 72 -1.99 -5.57 -6.75
N MET A 73 -1.11 -5.46 -7.75
CA MET A 73 0.33 -5.32 -7.52
C MET A 73 0.68 -3.99 -6.84
N ALA A 74 0.15 -2.86 -7.34
CA ALA A 74 0.32 -1.54 -6.73
C ALA A 74 -0.11 -1.55 -5.26
N TYR A 75 -1.29 -2.13 -4.98
CA TYR A 75 -1.81 -2.22 -3.62
C TYR A 75 -0.88 -3.01 -2.69
N TYR A 76 -0.41 -4.19 -3.12
CA TYR A 76 0.44 -5.02 -2.28
C TYR A 76 1.84 -4.44 -2.07
N ILE A 77 2.43 -3.80 -3.10
CA ILE A 77 3.69 -3.07 -2.96
C ILE A 77 3.54 -1.96 -1.93
N ASN A 78 2.51 -1.11 -2.08
CA ASN A 78 2.29 -0.01 -1.15
C ASN A 78 1.96 -0.50 0.25
N THR A 79 1.17 -1.58 0.38
CA THR A 79 0.87 -2.21 1.68
C THR A 79 2.15 -2.64 2.39
N TYR A 80 3.05 -3.33 1.68
CA TYR A 80 4.33 -3.74 2.26
C TYR A 80 5.12 -2.53 2.76
N ASN A 81 5.29 -1.50 1.92
CA ASN A 81 6.07 -0.31 2.26
C ASN A 81 5.47 0.49 3.43
N VAL A 82 4.14 0.69 3.46
CA VAL A 82 3.45 1.35 4.57
C VAL A 82 3.65 0.61 5.89
N TYR A 83 3.56 -0.72 5.87
CA TYR A 83 3.71 -1.52 7.08
C TYR A 83 5.18 -1.70 7.51
N THR A 84 6.15 -1.57 6.59
CA THR A 84 7.56 -1.39 6.96
C THR A 84 7.76 -0.10 7.74
N LEU A 85 7.23 1.04 7.24
CA LEU A 85 7.28 2.32 7.96
C LEU A 85 6.61 2.21 9.34
N LYS A 86 5.41 1.62 9.39
CA LYS A 86 4.69 1.39 10.65
C LYS A 86 5.51 0.57 11.63
N SER A 87 6.14 -0.51 11.18
CA SER A 87 6.96 -1.36 12.05
C SER A 87 8.10 -0.59 12.68
N ILE A 88 8.77 0.30 11.94
CA ILE A 88 9.85 1.14 12.46
C ILE A 88 9.30 2.18 13.45
N ILE A 89 8.22 2.89 13.09
CA ILE A 89 7.64 3.94 13.93
C ILE A 89 7.07 3.38 15.25
N ASP A 90 6.44 2.20 15.22
CA ASP A 90 5.93 1.53 16.42
C ASP A 90 7.05 1.09 17.39
N ASN A 91 8.29 0.99 16.93
CA ASN A 91 9.46 0.59 17.72
C ASN A 91 10.50 1.73 17.85
N TYR A 92 10.13 2.97 17.50
CA TYR A 92 11.07 4.10 17.52
C TYR A 92 11.38 4.55 18.96
N PRO A 93 12.63 4.90 19.31
CA PRO A 93 13.83 4.85 18.47
C PRO A 93 14.40 3.43 18.34
N VAL A 94 14.79 3.06 17.12
CA VAL A 94 15.48 1.80 16.82
C VAL A 94 16.65 2.07 15.86
N LYS A 95 17.77 1.38 16.05
CA LYS A 95 18.96 1.55 15.20
C LYS A 95 18.81 0.88 13.85
N SER A 96 18.23 -0.32 13.82
CA SER A 96 17.95 -1.06 12.61
C SER A 96 16.59 -1.74 12.69
N ILE A 97 15.86 -1.83 11.57
CA ILE A 97 14.66 -2.66 11.49
C ILE A 97 14.97 -4.13 11.86
N LYS A 98 16.20 -4.60 11.62
CA LYS A 98 16.68 -5.94 12.02
C LYS A 98 16.71 -6.15 13.54
N ASP A 99 16.77 -5.09 14.33
CA ASP A 99 16.76 -5.17 15.80
C ASP A 99 15.33 -5.36 16.33
N ILE A 100 14.31 -5.16 15.49
CA ILE A 100 12.92 -5.41 15.85
C ILE A 100 12.66 -6.92 15.75
N LYS A 101 12.47 -7.56 16.90
CA LYS A 101 12.19 -8.99 16.98
C LYS A 101 11.03 -9.39 16.04
N ASP A 102 11.26 -10.41 15.23
CA ASP A 102 10.28 -11.04 14.32
C ASP A 102 9.58 -10.05 13.36
N VAL A 103 10.22 -8.94 13.01
CA VAL A 103 9.57 -7.82 12.30
C VAL A 103 8.88 -8.21 11.00
N TRP A 104 9.46 -9.12 10.22
CA TRP A 104 8.87 -9.56 8.96
C TRP A 104 7.79 -10.63 9.13
N ASP A 105 7.81 -11.38 10.24
CA ASP A 105 6.93 -12.53 10.46
C ASP A 105 5.78 -12.25 11.44
N LYS A 106 5.84 -11.12 12.17
CA LYS A 106 4.73 -10.61 12.98
C LYS A 106 3.49 -10.35 12.13
N LYS A 107 2.35 -10.89 12.57
CA LYS A 107 1.04 -10.71 11.92
C LYS A 107 0.40 -9.37 12.31
N ILE A 108 0.81 -8.30 11.63
CA ILE A 108 0.37 -6.93 11.91
C ILE A 108 -0.52 -6.33 10.81
N ILE A 109 -0.51 -6.90 9.60
CA ILE A 109 -1.19 -6.34 8.44
C ILE A 109 -2.62 -6.88 8.40
N GLN A 110 -3.62 -6.02 8.58
CA GLN A 110 -5.02 -6.43 8.43
C GLN A 110 -5.35 -6.60 6.94
N MET A 111 -5.78 -7.80 6.55
CA MET A 111 -6.24 -8.12 5.20
C MET A 111 -7.55 -8.89 5.28
N GLY A 112 -8.67 -8.21 5.01
CA GLY A 112 -10.00 -8.78 5.25
C GLY A 112 -10.20 -9.10 6.73
N ALA A 113 -10.55 -10.33 7.06
CA ALA A 113 -10.75 -10.79 8.44
C ALA A 113 -9.46 -11.26 9.13
N GLU A 114 -8.36 -11.42 8.38
CA GLU A 114 -7.13 -12.03 8.90
C GLU A 114 -6.02 -11.00 9.07
N LYS A 115 -5.09 -11.31 9.98
CA LYS A 115 -3.80 -10.61 10.08
C LYS A 115 -2.71 -11.43 9.43
N VAL A 116 -1.95 -10.81 8.54
CA VAL A 116 -0.81 -11.41 7.85
C VAL A 116 0.48 -10.64 8.16
N SER A 117 1.61 -11.22 7.78
CA SER A 117 2.94 -10.63 8.00
C SER A 117 3.51 -9.99 6.73
N LEU A 118 4.56 -9.18 6.87
CA LEU A 118 5.30 -8.63 5.72
C LEU A 118 5.87 -9.76 4.84
N SER A 119 6.44 -10.80 5.47
CA SER A 119 6.92 -12.01 4.79
C SER A 119 5.82 -12.70 3.98
N TYR A 120 4.58 -12.70 4.47
CA TYR A 120 3.44 -13.26 3.74
C TYR A 120 3.12 -12.42 2.49
N VAL A 121 3.02 -11.10 2.64
CA VAL A 121 2.78 -10.18 1.51
C VAL A 121 3.88 -10.31 0.45
N GLU A 122 5.14 -10.36 0.87
CA GLU A 122 6.26 -10.53 -0.06
C GLU A 122 6.25 -11.91 -0.72
N ASN A 123 6.32 -12.99 0.06
CA ASN A 123 6.63 -14.32 -0.46
C ASN A 123 5.42 -15.09 -0.98
N LYS A 124 4.23 -14.87 -0.40
CA LYS A 124 3.02 -15.62 -0.76
C LYS A 124 2.15 -14.88 -1.75
N ILE A 125 2.27 -13.55 -1.84
CA ILE A 125 1.51 -12.72 -2.77
C ILE A 125 2.42 -12.15 -3.86
N LEU A 126 3.28 -11.18 -3.52
CA LEU A 126 4.03 -10.40 -4.51
C LEU A 126 4.96 -11.25 -5.37
N ARG A 127 5.82 -12.08 -4.78
CA ARG A 127 6.74 -12.95 -5.54
C ARG A 127 6.00 -13.91 -6.50
N LYS A 128 4.79 -14.33 -6.17
CA LYS A 128 3.97 -15.20 -7.04
C LYS A 128 3.37 -14.47 -8.23
N MET A 129 3.37 -13.14 -8.25
CA MET A 129 2.91 -12.35 -9.40
C MET A 129 3.91 -12.39 -10.58
N GLY A 130 5.13 -12.87 -10.34
CA GLY A 130 6.15 -13.13 -11.37
C GLY A 130 6.66 -11.87 -12.07
N ASP A 131 6.62 -10.72 -11.40
CA ASP A 131 7.01 -9.44 -11.98
C ASP A 131 8.34 -8.95 -11.35
N PRO A 132 9.42 -8.80 -12.13
CA PRO A 132 10.74 -8.44 -11.59
C PRO A 132 10.78 -7.05 -10.95
N ARG A 133 9.86 -6.15 -11.32
CA ARG A 133 9.78 -4.79 -10.78
C ARG A 133 9.51 -4.78 -9.28
N ILE A 134 8.83 -5.82 -8.77
CA ILE A 134 8.51 -5.99 -7.35
C ILE A 134 9.77 -5.93 -6.49
N HIS A 135 10.88 -6.53 -6.93
CA HIS A 135 12.11 -6.59 -6.13
C HIS A 135 12.71 -5.21 -5.85
N PHE A 136 12.51 -4.27 -6.79
CA PHE A 136 12.97 -2.88 -6.66
C PHE A 136 11.93 -1.98 -5.98
N ALA A 137 10.66 -2.42 -5.95
CA ALA A 137 9.56 -1.62 -5.45
C ALA A 137 9.26 -1.78 -3.96
N ILE A 138 9.64 -2.91 -3.37
CA ILE A 138 9.49 -3.13 -1.93
C ILE A 138 10.74 -2.70 -1.16
N ASN A 139 10.56 -1.84 -0.17
CA ASN A 139 11.62 -1.41 0.73
C ASN A 139 11.49 -2.19 2.04
N CYS A 140 12.45 -3.07 2.30
CA CYS A 140 12.53 -3.80 3.56
C CYS A 140 13.24 -2.98 4.67
N ALA A 141 13.58 -1.71 4.40
CA ALA A 141 14.34 -0.79 5.25
C ALA A 141 15.70 -1.29 5.77
N SER A 142 16.24 -2.37 5.17
CA SER A 142 17.62 -2.79 5.41
C SER A 142 18.57 -2.08 4.45
N PHE A 143 19.84 -1.93 4.84
CA PHE A 143 20.87 -1.27 4.03
C PHE A 143 21.02 -1.84 2.61
N SER A 144 20.77 -3.14 2.42
CA SER A 144 20.85 -3.80 1.11
C SER A 144 19.56 -3.71 0.30
N CYS A 145 18.50 -3.09 0.82
CA CYS A 145 17.24 -2.93 0.11
C CYS A 145 17.24 -1.66 -0.76
N PRO A 146 16.48 -1.66 -1.88
CA PRO A 146 16.26 -0.45 -2.66
C PRO A 146 15.72 0.68 -1.78
N ASN A 147 16.08 1.92 -2.09
CA ASN A 147 15.53 3.07 -1.37
C ASN A 147 14.00 3.18 -1.58
N LEU A 148 13.29 3.66 -0.56
CA LEU A 148 11.85 3.83 -0.65
C LEU A 148 11.53 4.96 -1.64
N SER A 149 10.69 4.69 -2.64
CA SER A 149 10.19 5.74 -3.54
C SER A 149 9.43 6.79 -2.74
N ASN A 150 9.70 8.08 -3.01
CA ASN A 150 8.93 9.19 -2.44
C ASN A 150 7.57 9.42 -3.12
N ASN A 151 7.15 8.51 -4.01
CA ASN A 151 5.84 8.52 -4.65
C ASN A 151 5.17 7.14 -4.51
N ALA A 152 3.89 7.08 -4.19
CA ALA A 152 3.12 5.86 -4.09
C ALA A 152 3.00 5.14 -5.44
N TYR A 153 3.06 3.81 -5.45
CA TYR A 153 2.90 3.04 -6.69
C TYR A 153 1.45 3.10 -7.17
N GLU A 154 1.24 3.49 -8.41
CA GLU A 154 -0.08 3.56 -9.04
C GLU A 154 -0.20 2.44 -10.07
N PRO A 155 -1.41 1.90 -10.37
CA PRO A 155 -1.59 0.83 -11.34
C PRO A 155 -1.03 1.17 -12.74
N GLU A 156 -1.10 2.44 -13.11
CA GLU A 156 -0.62 2.98 -14.39
C GLU A 156 0.90 3.25 -14.36
N ASN A 157 1.51 3.33 -13.17
CA ASN A 157 2.92 3.63 -13.01
C ASN A 157 3.59 2.77 -11.93
N LEU A 158 4.02 1.59 -12.35
CA LEU A 158 4.75 0.60 -11.55
C LEU A 158 6.27 0.62 -11.81
N ASN A 159 6.73 1.42 -12.76
CA ASN A 159 8.15 1.53 -13.15
C ASN A 159 8.70 2.82 -12.54
N LYS A 160 9.28 2.72 -11.34
CA LYS A 160 9.89 3.86 -10.65
C LYS A 160 11.37 3.61 -10.42
#